data_AF-A0A117LUV3-F1
#
_entry.id   AF-A0A117LUV3-F1
#
_cell.length_a   1.000
_cell.length_b   1.000
_cell.length_c   1.000
_cell.angle_alpha   90.00
_cell.angle_beta   90.00
_cell.angle_gamma   90.00
#
_symmetry.space_group_name_H-M   'P 1'
#
loop_
_entity.id
_entity.type
_entity.pdbx_description
1 polymer ?
#
loop_
_entity_poly.entity_id
_entity_poly.type
_entity_poly.pdbx_seq_one_letter_code
_entity_poly.pdbx_strand_id
1 'polypeptide(L)'
;WSAMQIGMSFIGAYRMCAGEAAVADLSYAAKHAGVIQMASHLPARRARGPNEPGGIMFGNFADMIQTDRKYPNDPAKAALEVVGAGTMLFDQIWLGSYMSGGVGFTQYATAAYTDNILDEFTYYGMDYIKDKYKVDWQNPSPNDKVKPTQEIVNDIATEVNLNGMEQYEQYPTMMEDHFGGSQRAGVLAAACGLSTAIATGNSNAGLNGWYLSMLMHKEGWSRLGFFGYDLQDQCGSANTLSVRPDEGCIGEFRGPNYPNYAMNVGHQGEYAAIVGSSHFGRGDAWTLSPLIKICFADPALKFDFAEPRKEFARGAIREFMPAGERSLIIPAK
;
A
#
# COMPACT_ATOMS: atom_id res chain seq x y z
N TRP A 1 16.32 -17.42 -11.23
CA TRP A 1 17.40 -16.71 -11.93
C TRP A 1 18.58 -16.40 -11.00
N SER A 2 18.39 -15.50 -10.01
CA SER A 2 19.43 -15.03 -9.08
C SER A 2 20.37 -16.15 -8.58
N ALA A 3 19.81 -17.17 -7.92
CA ALA A 3 20.60 -18.28 -7.35
C ALA A 3 21.52 -19.00 -8.34
N MET A 4 21.13 -19.12 -9.62
CA MET A 4 21.97 -19.79 -10.62
C MET A 4 23.21 -18.96 -10.91
N GLN A 5 23.05 -17.63 -11.05
CA GLN A 5 24.16 -16.73 -11.32
C GLN A 5 25.04 -16.52 -10.08
N ILE A 6 24.45 -16.53 -8.88
CA ILE A 6 25.20 -16.55 -7.61
C ILE A 6 26.07 -17.81 -7.55
N GLY A 7 25.50 -19.00 -7.78
CA GLY A 7 26.24 -20.26 -7.75
C GLY A 7 27.42 -20.29 -8.73
N MET A 8 27.18 -19.88 -9.98
CA MET A 8 28.26 -19.80 -10.99
C MET A 8 29.33 -18.76 -10.64
N SER A 9 28.93 -17.62 -10.07
CA SER A 9 29.88 -16.58 -9.62
C SER A 9 30.73 -17.08 -8.46
N PHE A 10 30.16 -17.83 -7.52
CA PHE A 10 30.93 -18.46 -6.44
C PHE A 10 31.95 -19.46 -6.98
N ILE A 11 31.54 -20.33 -7.92
CA ILE A 11 32.45 -21.29 -8.55
C ILE A 11 33.64 -20.56 -9.19
N GLY A 12 33.37 -19.53 -10.00
CA GLY A 12 34.40 -18.77 -10.69
C GLY A 12 35.30 -17.97 -9.73
N ALA A 13 34.70 -17.23 -8.80
CA ALA A 13 35.43 -16.30 -7.92
C ALA A 13 36.27 -17.02 -6.86
N TYR A 14 35.77 -18.14 -6.32
CA TYR A 14 36.44 -18.88 -5.25
C TYR A 14 37.18 -20.13 -5.75
N ARG A 15 37.24 -20.34 -7.07
CA ARG A 15 37.94 -21.47 -7.70
C ARG A 15 37.48 -22.83 -7.18
N MET A 16 36.18 -22.95 -6.93
CA MET A 16 35.56 -24.21 -6.51
C MET A 16 35.53 -25.19 -7.69
N CYS A 17 35.34 -26.48 -7.42
CA CYS A 17 35.04 -27.43 -8.47
C CYS A 17 33.65 -27.12 -9.07
N ALA A 18 33.56 -27.09 -10.40
CA ALA A 18 32.33 -26.75 -11.13
C ALA A 18 31.32 -27.91 -11.09
N GLY A 19 30.68 -28.10 -9.94
CA GLY A 19 29.67 -29.15 -9.71
C GLY A 19 30.00 -30.11 -8.56
N GLU A 20 30.70 -29.65 -7.51
CA GLU A 20 30.90 -30.45 -6.29
C GLU A 20 29.77 -30.30 -5.27
N ALA A 21 29.76 -31.16 -4.24
CA ALA A 21 28.69 -31.20 -3.24
C ALA A 21 28.47 -29.85 -2.52
N ALA A 22 29.54 -29.10 -2.22
CA ALA A 22 29.44 -27.78 -1.59
C ALA A 22 28.67 -26.75 -2.43
N VAL A 23 28.59 -26.92 -3.76
CA VAL A 23 27.78 -26.05 -4.65
C VAL A 23 26.28 -26.28 -4.41
N ALA A 24 25.88 -27.47 -3.96
CA ALA A 24 24.49 -27.73 -3.59
C ALA A 24 24.07 -26.92 -2.35
N ASP A 25 24.96 -26.74 -1.38
CA ASP A 25 24.70 -25.90 -0.20
C ASP A 25 24.50 -24.43 -0.59
N LEU A 26 25.32 -23.91 -1.50
CA LEU A 26 25.13 -22.57 -2.09
C LEU A 26 23.78 -22.46 -2.81
N SER A 27 23.36 -23.52 -3.51
CA SER A 27 22.08 -23.56 -4.21
C SER A 27 20.90 -23.55 -3.23
N TYR A 28 20.98 -24.30 -2.13
CA TYR A 28 19.94 -24.31 -1.11
C TYR A 28 19.86 -22.97 -0.38
N ALA A 29 21.01 -22.40 -0.01
CA ALA A 29 21.09 -21.08 0.59
C ALA A 29 20.47 -20.00 -0.30
N ALA A 30 20.86 -19.93 -1.57
CA ALA A 30 20.40 -18.89 -2.49
C ALA A 30 18.95 -19.08 -2.99
N LYS A 31 18.35 -20.27 -2.83
CA LYS A 31 16.96 -20.55 -3.28
C LYS A 31 15.95 -20.69 -2.15
N HIS A 32 16.40 -20.98 -0.92
CA HIS A 32 15.51 -21.26 0.21
C HIS A 32 16.00 -20.62 1.51
N ALA A 33 17.15 -21.06 2.03
CA ALA A 33 17.51 -20.72 3.42
C ALA A 33 17.88 -19.24 3.63
N GLY A 34 18.41 -18.57 2.62
CA GLY A 34 18.85 -17.17 2.68
C GLY A 34 18.16 -16.25 1.68
N VAL A 35 17.12 -16.73 0.98
CA VAL A 35 16.41 -15.90 0.01
C VAL A 35 15.26 -15.16 0.68
N ILE A 36 15.13 -13.88 0.37
CA ILE A 36 13.94 -13.09 0.70
C ILE A 36 13.24 -12.77 -0.61
N GLN A 37 12.06 -13.35 -0.79
CA GLN A 37 11.18 -13.05 -1.92
C GLN A 37 10.37 -11.79 -1.60
N MET A 38 9.94 -11.06 -2.63
CA MET A 38 9.04 -9.92 -2.46
C MET A 38 7.65 -10.37 -2.02
N ALA A 39 7.23 -11.55 -2.50
CA ALA A 39 5.92 -12.14 -2.25
C ALA A 39 5.98 -13.66 -2.19
N SER A 40 5.11 -14.23 -1.35
CA SER A 40 4.87 -15.68 -1.29
C SER A 40 3.97 -16.16 -2.44
N HIS A 41 3.94 -17.47 -2.68
CA HIS A 41 3.04 -18.08 -3.66
C HIS A 41 1.57 -17.99 -3.22
N LEU A 42 0.63 -18.17 -4.16
CA LEU A 42 -0.81 -18.05 -3.90
C LEU A 42 -1.56 -19.40 -3.90
N PRO A 43 -2.73 -19.47 -3.23
CA PRO A 43 -3.60 -20.64 -3.25
C PRO A 43 -4.14 -20.99 -4.65
N ALA A 44 -4.53 -22.24 -4.84
CA ALA A 44 -4.86 -22.84 -6.14
C ALA A 44 -5.88 -22.05 -6.99
N ARG A 45 -6.93 -21.48 -6.38
CA ARG A 45 -7.96 -20.69 -7.10
C ARG A 45 -7.37 -19.49 -7.85
N ARG A 46 -6.26 -18.96 -7.37
CA ARG A 46 -5.53 -17.81 -7.92
C ARG A 46 -4.04 -18.12 -8.03
N ALA A 47 -3.72 -19.36 -8.46
CA ALA A 47 -2.38 -19.93 -8.44
C ALA A 47 -1.33 -19.06 -9.14
N ARG A 48 -0.36 -18.59 -8.36
CA ARG A 48 0.79 -17.81 -8.80
C ARG A 48 2.01 -18.23 -7.99
N GLY A 49 3.18 -18.16 -8.61
CA GLY A 49 4.46 -18.38 -7.93
C GLY A 49 4.82 -17.20 -7.01
N PRO A 50 5.99 -17.26 -6.37
CA PRO A 50 6.54 -16.14 -5.62
C PRO A 50 6.74 -14.89 -6.50
N ASN A 51 6.86 -13.73 -5.85
CA ASN A 51 7.08 -12.41 -6.46
C ASN A 51 5.96 -11.88 -7.36
N GLU A 52 4.74 -12.41 -7.22
CA GLU A 52 3.54 -11.87 -7.88
C GLU A 52 2.78 -10.94 -6.92
N PRO A 53 2.08 -9.90 -7.43
CA PRO A 53 1.48 -8.85 -6.59
C PRO A 53 0.59 -9.38 -5.48
N GLY A 54 -0.19 -10.44 -5.75
CA GLY A 54 -1.14 -10.97 -4.80
C GLY A 54 -0.52 -11.51 -3.50
N GLY A 55 0.79 -11.82 -3.50
CA GLY A 55 1.50 -12.36 -2.33
C GLY A 55 2.35 -11.32 -1.60
N ILE A 56 2.34 -10.05 -2.04
CA ILE A 56 3.08 -8.97 -1.38
C ILE A 56 2.35 -8.59 -0.09
N MET A 57 3.06 -8.66 1.04
CA MET A 57 2.53 -8.14 2.31
C MET A 57 2.52 -6.61 2.29
N PHE A 58 1.51 -6.00 2.89
CA PHE A 58 1.33 -4.55 2.91
C PHE A 58 2.50 -3.81 3.53
N GLY A 59 3.07 -4.35 4.62
CA GLY A 59 4.27 -3.76 5.22
C GLY A 59 5.49 -3.83 4.30
N ASN A 60 5.68 -4.95 3.60
CA ASN A 60 6.73 -5.08 2.58
C ASN A 60 6.51 -4.09 1.43
N PHE A 61 5.26 -3.89 0.99
CA PHE A 61 4.95 -2.93 -0.07
C PHE A 61 5.26 -1.49 0.36
N ALA A 62 4.87 -1.10 1.57
CA ALA A 62 5.23 0.19 2.14
C ALA A 62 6.76 0.39 2.23
N ASP A 63 7.52 -0.68 2.46
CA ASP A 63 8.99 -0.63 2.46
C ASP A 63 9.61 -0.48 1.07
N MET A 64 8.94 -0.92 0.00
CA MET A 64 9.43 -0.70 -1.38
C MET A 64 9.41 0.79 -1.72
N ILE A 65 8.43 1.54 -1.22
CA ILE A 65 8.30 2.98 -1.45
C ILE A 65 9.32 3.72 -0.58
N GLN A 66 9.97 4.73 -1.16
CA GLN A 66 11.15 5.42 -0.58
C GLN A 66 10.85 6.87 -0.18
N THR A 67 9.59 7.27 -0.19
CA THR A 67 9.17 8.65 0.07
C THR A 67 9.46 9.07 1.51
N ASP A 68 9.24 8.19 2.48
CA ASP A 68 9.58 8.39 3.89
C ASP A 68 11.07 8.69 4.08
N ARG A 69 11.95 8.03 3.32
CA ARG A 69 13.39 8.31 3.34
C ARG A 69 13.73 9.69 2.76
N LYS A 70 13.00 10.15 1.74
CA LYS A 70 13.25 11.43 1.06
C LYS A 70 12.64 12.61 1.80
N TYR A 71 11.47 12.42 2.40
CA TYR A 71 10.67 13.43 3.10
C TYR A 71 10.32 12.93 4.51
N PRO A 72 11.31 12.77 5.41
CA PRO A 72 11.12 12.09 6.71
C PRO A 72 10.22 12.85 7.69
N ASN A 73 10.00 14.14 7.46
CA ASN A 73 9.19 15.02 8.31
C ASN A 73 7.77 15.24 7.77
N ASP A 74 7.35 14.40 6.82
CA ASP A 74 6.02 14.47 6.21
C ASP A 74 5.41 13.06 6.06
N PRO A 75 4.90 12.50 7.17
CA PRO A 75 4.30 11.17 7.16
C PRO A 75 3.05 11.07 6.28
N ALA A 76 2.31 12.18 6.10
CA ALA A 76 1.16 12.24 5.20
C ALA A 76 1.61 12.10 3.73
N LYS A 77 2.63 12.85 3.30
CA LYS A 77 3.21 12.70 1.97
C LYS A 77 3.74 11.28 1.73
N ALA A 78 4.44 10.70 2.69
CA ALA A 78 4.93 9.32 2.61
C ALA A 78 3.77 8.33 2.43
N ALA A 79 2.71 8.46 3.25
CA ALA A 79 1.51 7.64 3.14
C ALA A 79 0.82 7.77 1.78
N LEU A 80 0.64 8.99 1.27
CA LEU A 80 -0.02 9.29 0.00
C LEU A 80 0.75 8.73 -1.21
N GLU A 81 2.09 8.70 -1.17
CA GLU A 81 2.88 8.01 -2.20
C GLU A 81 2.73 6.48 -2.12
N VAL A 82 2.59 5.90 -0.91
CA VAL A 82 2.26 4.48 -0.75
C VAL A 82 0.85 4.18 -1.29
N VAL A 83 -0.13 5.06 -1.04
CA VAL A 83 -1.48 4.92 -1.62
C VAL A 83 -1.38 4.88 -3.14
N GLY A 84 -0.78 5.91 -3.75
CA GLY A 84 -0.71 6.00 -5.21
C GLY A 84 0.02 4.82 -5.85
N ALA A 85 1.16 4.40 -5.28
CA ALA A 85 1.85 3.22 -5.75
C ALA A 85 1.03 1.94 -5.58
N GLY A 86 0.36 1.83 -4.43
CA GLY A 86 -0.43 0.67 -4.04
C GLY A 86 -1.66 0.48 -4.90
N THR A 87 -2.45 1.53 -5.13
CA THR A 87 -3.65 1.42 -5.97
C THR A 87 -3.27 1.18 -7.43
N MET A 88 -2.16 1.74 -7.92
CA MET A 88 -1.64 1.40 -9.24
C MET A 88 -1.30 -0.10 -9.34
N LEU A 89 -0.49 -0.64 -8.43
CA LEU A 89 -0.08 -2.04 -8.49
C LEU A 89 -1.24 -3.00 -8.22
N PHE A 90 -1.97 -2.77 -7.13
CA PHE A 90 -2.97 -3.69 -6.62
C PHE A 90 -4.31 -3.60 -7.36
N ASP A 91 -4.76 -2.41 -7.75
CA ASP A 91 -6.04 -2.29 -8.45
C ASP A 91 -5.87 -2.34 -9.97
N GLN A 92 -4.92 -1.59 -10.55
CA GLN A 92 -4.81 -1.52 -12.01
C GLN A 92 -4.14 -2.78 -12.59
N ILE A 93 -3.01 -3.21 -12.01
CA ILE A 93 -2.26 -4.36 -12.54
C ILE A 93 -2.80 -5.67 -11.96
N TRP A 94 -2.85 -5.81 -10.63
CA TRP A 94 -3.22 -7.08 -10.01
C TRP A 94 -4.70 -7.41 -10.19
N LEU A 95 -5.60 -6.62 -9.60
CA LEU A 95 -7.03 -6.88 -9.72
C LEU A 95 -7.54 -6.63 -11.14
N GLY A 96 -7.10 -5.54 -11.77
CA GLY A 96 -7.56 -5.07 -13.08
C GLY A 96 -6.97 -5.79 -14.29
N SER A 97 -5.94 -6.62 -14.10
CA SER A 97 -5.38 -7.46 -15.16
C SER A 97 -5.24 -8.91 -14.74
N TYR A 98 -4.39 -9.22 -13.76
CA TYR A 98 -4.12 -10.62 -13.36
C TYR A 98 -5.36 -11.38 -12.88
N MET A 99 -6.27 -10.70 -12.20
CA MET A 99 -7.49 -11.30 -11.64
C MET A 99 -8.74 -11.02 -12.46
N SER A 100 -8.64 -10.18 -13.51
CA SER A 100 -9.75 -9.86 -14.42
C SER A 100 -9.27 -9.63 -15.86
N GLY A 101 -8.95 -8.39 -16.23
CA GLY A 101 -8.53 -7.97 -17.57
C GLY A 101 -9.57 -7.11 -18.31
N GLY A 102 -9.23 -6.67 -19.52
CA GLY A 102 -10.06 -5.81 -20.36
C GLY A 102 -9.76 -4.33 -20.16
N VAL A 103 -10.79 -3.48 -20.09
CA VAL A 103 -10.63 -2.04 -19.81
C VAL A 103 -9.95 -1.82 -18.46
N GLY A 104 -10.21 -2.69 -17.49
CA GLY A 104 -9.56 -2.68 -16.18
C GLY A 104 -10.12 -1.59 -15.26
N PHE A 105 -9.29 -1.20 -14.29
CA PHE A 105 -9.71 -0.47 -13.09
C PHE A 105 -8.98 0.86 -12.89
N THR A 106 -8.63 1.53 -13.99
CA THR A 106 -7.86 2.79 -13.96
C THR A 106 -8.46 3.82 -13.02
N GLN A 107 -9.74 4.15 -13.18
CA GLN A 107 -10.37 5.22 -12.40
C GLN A 107 -10.72 4.82 -10.97
N TYR A 108 -10.77 3.53 -10.64
CA TYR A 108 -10.80 3.12 -9.23
C TYR A 108 -9.51 3.53 -8.53
N ALA A 109 -8.36 3.34 -9.19
CA ALA A 109 -7.05 3.67 -8.62
C ALA A 109 -6.73 5.17 -8.67
N THR A 110 -6.99 5.85 -9.80
CA THR A 110 -6.62 7.27 -9.97
C THR A 110 -7.28 8.17 -8.96
N ALA A 111 -8.50 7.86 -8.51
CA ALA A 111 -9.19 8.62 -7.48
C ALA A 111 -8.36 8.79 -6.18
N ALA A 112 -7.46 7.85 -5.90
CA ALA A 112 -6.59 7.89 -4.72
C ALA A 112 -5.23 8.56 -4.96
N TYR A 113 -4.93 9.01 -6.19
CA TYR A 113 -3.64 9.67 -6.50
C TYR A 113 -3.71 10.85 -7.48
N THR A 114 -4.89 11.28 -7.91
CA THR A 114 -5.10 12.45 -8.75
C THR A 114 -5.88 13.55 -8.03
N ASP A 115 -5.82 14.75 -8.59
CA ASP A 115 -6.68 15.90 -8.23
C ASP A 115 -6.54 16.41 -6.78
N ASN A 116 -5.59 15.86 -6.03
CA ASN A 116 -5.29 16.16 -4.63
C ASN A 116 -6.49 16.02 -3.67
N ILE A 117 -7.55 15.29 -4.06
CA ILE A 117 -8.74 15.13 -3.22
C ILE A 117 -8.40 14.33 -1.96
N LEU A 118 -7.69 13.20 -2.11
CA LEU A 118 -7.23 12.43 -0.96
C LEU A 118 -6.18 13.19 -0.15
N ASP A 119 -5.28 13.93 -0.81
CA ASP A 119 -4.26 14.74 -0.15
C ASP A 119 -4.94 15.77 0.78
N GLU A 120 -5.94 16.52 0.30
CA GLU A 120 -6.68 17.52 1.08
C GLU A 120 -7.30 16.92 2.35
N PHE A 121 -8.03 15.79 2.22
CA PHE A 121 -8.69 15.16 3.37
C PHE A 121 -7.67 14.61 4.38
N THR A 122 -6.54 14.11 3.88
CA THR A 122 -5.46 13.59 4.74
C THR A 122 -4.80 14.73 5.51
N TYR A 123 -4.51 15.86 4.86
CA TYR A 123 -3.91 17.01 5.54
C TYR A 123 -4.88 17.70 6.50
N TYR A 124 -6.19 17.73 6.21
CA TYR A 124 -7.20 18.12 7.20
C TYR A 124 -7.10 17.25 8.46
N GLY A 125 -6.99 15.92 8.29
CA GLY A 125 -6.78 15.00 9.39
C GLY A 125 -5.47 15.24 10.15
N MET A 126 -4.39 15.60 9.46
CA MET A 126 -3.11 15.98 10.09
C MET A 126 -3.24 17.22 10.98
N ASP A 127 -3.95 18.24 10.49
CA ASP A 127 -4.20 19.45 11.26
C ASP A 127 -5.09 19.14 12.48
N TYR A 128 -6.12 18.31 12.31
CA TYR A 128 -6.98 17.89 13.42
C TYR A 128 -6.22 17.17 14.54
N ILE A 129 -5.36 16.19 14.20
CA ILE A 129 -4.61 15.44 15.22
C ILE A 129 -3.55 16.32 15.89
N LYS A 130 -2.99 17.30 15.17
CA LYS A 130 -2.08 18.29 15.74
C LYS A 130 -2.81 19.19 16.73
N ASP A 131 -3.97 19.71 16.36
CA ASP A 131 -4.71 20.66 17.18
C ASP A 131 -5.35 20.00 18.40
N LYS A 132 -5.98 18.83 18.25
CA LYS A 132 -6.70 18.17 19.33
C LYS A 132 -5.80 17.31 20.21
N TYR A 133 -4.93 16.51 19.59
CA TYR A 133 -4.13 15.49 20.26
C TYR A 133 -2.68 15.89 20.49
N LYS A 134 -2.25 17.04 19.98
CA LYS A 134 -0.88 17.56 20.09
C LYS A 134 0.16 16.63 19.47
N VAL A 135 -0.25 15.87 18.44
CA VAL A 135 0.65 15.08 17.61
C VAL A 135 1.42 16.03 16.70
N ASP A 136 2.73 16.16 16.90
CA ASP A 136 3.61 16.96 16.05
C ASP A 136 4.03 16.12 14.84
N TRP A 137 3.09 15.92 13.91
CA TRP A 137 3.32 15.06 12.74
C TRP A 137 4.47 15.55 11.84
N GLN A 138 4.88 16.82 11.95
CA GLN A 138 6.02 17.41 11.23
C GLN A 138 7.38 17.08 11.90
N ASN A 139 7.34 16.51 13.11
CA ASN A 139 8.50 15.96 13.80
C ASN A 139 8.18 14.53 14.28
N PRO A 140 8.06 13.56 13.36
CA PRO A 140 7.65 12.20 13.67
C PRO A 140 8.43 11.57 14.83
N SER A 141 7.68 11.08 15.83
CA SER A 141 8.23 10.54 17.06
C SER A 141 7.30 9.49 17.65
N PRO A 142 7.81 8.50 18.40
CA PRO A 142 6.94 7.64 19.21
C PRO A 142 6.36 8.34 20.45
N ASN A 143 6.91 9.50 20.86
CA ASN A 143 6.63 10.12 22.16
C ASN A 143 5.30 10.87 22.23
N ASP A 144 4.78 11.33 21.10
CA ASP A 144 3.56 12.14 20.99
C ASP A 144 2.37 11.31 20.48
N LYS A 145 2.53 9.99 20.36
CA LYS A 145 1.47 9.09 19.89
C LYS A 145 0.40 8.89 20.95
N VAL A 146 -0.86 8.91 20.51
CA VAL A 146 -1.99 8.68 21.39
C VAL A 146 -2.32 7.19 21.49
N LYS A 147 -2.84 6.78 22.65
CA LYS A 147 -3.16 5.36 22.88
C LYS A 147 -4.22 4.88 21.88
N PRO A 148 -4.05 3.72 21.22
CA PRO A 148 -5.02 3.22 20.25
C PRO A 148 -6.27 2.65 20.95
N THR A 149 -7.20 3.52 21.35
CA THR A 149 -8.50 3.14 21.93
C THR A 149 -9.61 3.32 20.92
N GLN A 150 -10.73 2.59 21.08
CA GLN A 150 -11.90 2.76 20.20
C GLN A 150 -12.47 4.18 20.27
N GLU A 151 -12.35 4.86 21.41
CA GLU A 151 -12.77 6.27 21.56
C GLU A 151 -11.97 7.20 20.64
N ILE A 152 -10.64 7.04 20.60
CA ILE A 152 -9.77 7.84 19.73
C ILE A 152 -10.02 7.51 18.25
N VAL A 153 -10.23 6.23 17.93
CA VAL A 153 -10.61 5.82 16.56
C VAL A 153 -11.95 6.44 16.16
N ASN A 154 -12.95 6.37 17.04
CA ASN A 154 -14.26 6.96 16.81
C ASN A 154 -14.14 8.45 16.54
N ASP A 155 -13.36 9.15 17.34
CA ASP A 155 -13.19 10.59 17.23
C ASP A 155 -12.52 11.01 15.93
N ILE A 156 -11.30 10.51 15.66
CA ILE A 156 -10.51 10.91 14.50
C ILE A 156 -11.22 10.50 13.20
N ALA A 157 -11.70 9.25 13.11
CA ALA A 157 -12.32 8.77 11.89
C ALA A 157 -13.68 9.44 11.64
N THR A 158 -14.47 9.75 12.68
CA THR A 158 -15.75 10.46 12.50
C THR A 158 -15.51 11.87 11.97
N GLU A 159 -14.60 12.61 12.60
CA GLU A 159 -14.27 13.98 12.18
C GLU A 159 -13.80 14.03 10.72
N VAL A 160 -12.78 13.23 10.38
CA VAL A 160 -12.18 13.25 9.04
C VAL A 160 -13.18 12.77 7.99
N ASN A 161 -14.00 11.77 8.32
CA ASN A 161 -15.03 11.28 7.39
C ASN A 161 -16.11 12.32 7.13
N LEU A 162 -16.62 12.99 8.18
CA LEU A 162 -17.63 14.03 8.05
C LEU A 162 -17.11 15.19 7.21
N ASN A 163 -15.89 15.66 7.48
CA ASN A 163 -15.25 16.70 6.67
C ASN A 163 -15.18 16.29 5.19
N GLY A 164 -14.65 15.11 4.88
CA GLY A 164 -14.54 14.67 3.49
C GLY A 164 -15.90 14.49 2.80
N MET A 165 -16.92 13.99 3.52
CA MET A 165 -18.28 13.91 2.99
C MET A 165 -18.86 15.30 2.70
N GLU A 166 -18.69 16.26 3.61
CA GLU A 166 -19.09 17.65 3.41
C GLU A 166 -18.37 18.28 2.22
N GLN A 167 -17.09 17.99 1.99
CA GLN A 167 -16.35 18.49 0.81
C GLN A 167 -16.98 18.00 -0.50
N TYR A 168 -17.33 16.70 -0.60
CA TYR A 168 -18.05 16.20 -1.78
C TYR A 168 -19.42 16.85 -1.97
N GLU A 169 -20.14 17.15 -0.88
CA GLU A 169 -21.45 17.80 -0.94
C GLU A 169 -21.36 19.29 -1.31
N GLN A 170 -20.35 20.00 -0.78
CA GLN A 170 -20.12 21.43 -1.01
C GLN A 170 -19.56 21.72 -2.41
N TYR A 171 -18.78 20.79 -2.97
CA TYR A 171 -18.14 20.94 -4.27
C TYR A 171 -18.68 19.88 -5.25
N PRO A 172 -19.77 20.18 -6.00
CA PRO A 172 -20.34 19.25 -6.97
C PRO A 172 -19.34 18.72 -8.01
N THR A 173 -18.32 19.52 -8.36
CA THR A 173 -17.24 19.09 -9.26
C THR A 173 -16.42 17.95 -8.67
N MET A 174 -16.19 17.93 -7.35
CA MET A 174 -15.50 16.84 -6.67
C MET A 174 -16.35 15.55 -6.67
N MET A 175 -17.67 15.68 -6.49
CA MET A 175 -18.59 14.56 -6.59
C MET A 175 -18.73 14.02 -8.02
N GLU A 176 -18.63 14.89 -9.03
CA GLU A 176 -18.61 14.52 -10.45
C GLU A 176 -17.29 13.85 -10.85
N ASP A 177 -16.16 14.35 -10.36
CA ASP A 177 -14.85 13.77 -10.61
C ASP A 177 -14.75 12.33 -10.06
N HIS A 178 -15.06 12.18 -8.76
CA HIS A 178 -15.24 10.86 -8.16
C HIS A 178 -16.69 10.38 -8.29
N PHE A 179 -17.17 10.24 -9.53
CA PHE A 179 -18.54 9.84 -9.84
C PHE A 179 -18.93 8.47 -9.25
N GLY A 180 -17.98 7.55 -9.16
CA GLY A 180 -18.16 6.21 -8.62
C GLY A 180 -18.16 6.21 -7.09
N GLY A 181 -19.17 5.58 -6.49
CA GLY A 181 -19.27 5.48 -5.03
C GLY A 181 -18.05 4.82 -4.37
N SER A 182 -17.45 3.82 -5.02
CA SER A 182 -16.25 3.13 -4.54
C SER A 182 -15.01 4.04 -4.52
N GLN A 183 -14.90 4.98 -5.46
CA GLN A 183 -13.80 5.96 -5.49
C GLN A 183 -13.88 6.83 -4.25
N ARG A 184 -15.08 7.39 -3.97
CA ARG A 184 -15.32 8.19 -2.77
C ARG A 184 -15.12 7.38 -1.50
N ALA A 185 -15.58 6.13 -1.46
CA ALA A 185 -15.46 5.26 -0.31
C ALA A 185 -13.99 4.99 0.04
N GLY A 186 -13.17 4.61 -0.95
CA GLY A 186 -11.74 4.37 -0.75
C GLY A 186 -11.00 5.63 -0.30
N VAL A 187 -11.30 6.78 -0.91
CA VAL A 187 -10.66 8.07 -0.57
C VAL A 187 -11.03 8.55 0.84
N LEU A 188 -12.31 8.52 1.22
CA LEU A 188 -12.74 8.92 2.56
C LEU A 188 -12.14 8.01 3.63
N ALA A 189 -12.21 6.70 3.42
CA ALA A 189 -11.73 5.73 4.39
C ALA A 189 -10.20 5.73 4.49
N ALA A 190 -9.49 6.00 3.38
CA ALA A 190 -8.04 6.20 3.39
C ALA A 190 -7.71 7.36 4.31
N ALA A 191 -8.24 8.56 4.08
CA ALA A 191 -7.96 9.73 4.91
C ALA A 191 -8.20 9.46 6.41
N CYS A 192 -9.30 8.78 6.76
CA CYS A 192 -9.62 8.39 8.13
C CYS A 192 -8.59 7.42 8.72
N GLY A 193 -8.24 6.38 7.95
CA GLY A 193 -7.29 5.36 8.38
C GLY A 193 -5.87 5.90 8.52
N LEU A 194 -5.41 6.72 7.56
CA LEU A 194 -4.09 7.38 7.61
C LEU A 194 -3.98 8.29 8.84
N SER A 195 -4.99 9.14 9.06
CA SER A 195 -5.03 10.06 10.21
C SER A 195 -4.98 9.32 11.54
N THR A 196 -5.78 8.26 11.66
CA THR A 196 -5.83 7.42 12.87
C THR A 196 -4.51 6.66 13.08
N ALA A 197 -3.92 6.11 12.02
CA ALA A 197 -2.65 5.38 12.10
C ALA A 197 -1.49 6.30 12.49
N ILE A 198 -1.39 7.50 11.90
CA ILE A 198 -0.34 8.48 12.23
C ILE A 198 -0.47 8.97 13.67
N ALA A 199 -1.69 9.27 14.13
CA ALA A 199 -1.92 9.74 15.49
C ALA A 199 -1.58 8.67 16.55
N THR A 200 -1.92 7.41 16.28
CA THR A 200 -1.80 6.33 17.27
C THR A 200 -0.50 5.54 17.18
N GLY A 201 0.18 5.60 16.04
CA GLY A 201 1.32 4.73 15.74
C GLY A 201 0.93 3.25 15.72
N ASN A 202 -0.31 2.93 15.34
CA ASN A 202 -0.85 1.58 15.34
C ASN A 202 -1.68 1.29 14.07
N SER A 203 -1.24 0.31 13.26
CA SER A 203 -1.88 -0.04 11.99
C SER A 203 -3.30 -0.56 12.14
N ASN A 204 -3.57 -1.38 13.17
CA ASN A 204 -4.91 -1.91 13.44
C ASN A 204 -5.89 -0.81 13.89
N ALA A 205 -5.42 0.21 14.62
CA ALA A 205 -6.26 1.38 14.90
C ALA A 205 -6.60 2.14 13.62
N GLY A 206 -5.62 2.31 12.71
CA GLY A 206 -5.85 2.84 11.36
C GLY A 206 -6.88 2.05 10.57
N LEU A 207 -6.77 0.71 10.55
CA LEU A 207 -7.75 -0.15 9.87
C LEU A 207 -9.16 -0.04 10.49
N ASN A 208 -9.27 0.10 11.82
CA ASN A 208 -10.57 0.38 12.44
C ASN A 208 -11.12 1.76 12.04
N GLY A 209 -10.27 2.77 11.86
CA GLY A 209 -10.67 4.07 11.32
C GLY A 209 -11.22 3.98 9.89
N TRP A 210 -10.58 3.18 9.03
CA TRP A 210 -11.08 2.84 7.70
C TRP A 210 -12.48 2.21 7.76
N TYR A 211 -12.65 1.14 8.56
CA TYR A 211 -13.93 0.44 8.61
C TYR A 211 -15.05 1.27 9.21
N LEU A 212 -14.75 2.12 10.19
CA LEU A 212 -15.73 3.05 10.74
C LEU A 212 -16.17 4.08 9.68
N SER A 213 -15.23 4.63 8.89
CA SER A 213 -15.55 5.54 7.78
C SER A 213 -16.51 4.88 6.78
N MET A 214 -16.28 3.61 6.41
CA MET A 214 -17.16 2.88 5.50
C MET A 214 -18.59 2.76 6.03
N LEU A 215 -18.75 2.47 7.33
CA LEU A 215 -20.07 2.38 7.98
C LEU A 215 -20.78 3.75 8.00
N MET A 216 -20.07 4.82 8.38
CA MET A 216 -20.64 6.17 8.44
C MET A 216 -21.03 6.69 7.06
N HIS A 217 -20.18 6.48 6.05
CA HIS A 217 -20.47 6.85 4.66
C HIS A 217 -21.74 6.13 4.16
N LYS A 218 -21.82 4.81 4.38
CA LYS A 218 -22.98 4.01 3.99
C LYS A 218 -24.29 4.57 4.56
N GLU A 219 -24.31 4.89 5.85
CA GLU A 219 -25.50 5.46 6.50
C GLU A 219 -25.77 6.90 6.08
N GLY A 220 -24.73 7.73 5.93
CA GLY A 220 -24.87 9.15 5.59
C GLY A 220 -25.42 9.40 4.18
N TRP A 221 -25.02 8.58 3.20
CA TRP A 221 -25.49 8.74 1.81
C TRP A 221 -26.45 7.65 1.33
N SER A 222 -26.78 6.66 2.16
CA SER A 222 -27.60 5.50 1.76
C SER A 222 -27.00 4.74 0.55
N ARG A 223 -25.68 4.84 0.38
CA ARG A 223 -24.88 4.21 -0.67
C ARG A 223 -23.43 4.16 -0.22
N LEU A 224 -22.66 3.26 -0.81
CA LEU A 224 -21.22 3.14 -0.57
C LEU A 224 -20.50 2.90 -1.91
N GLY A 225 -20.08 1.67 -2.20
CA GLY A 225 -19.41 1.28 -3.44
C GLY A 225 -20.24 0.39 -4.36
N PHE A 226 -19.54 -0.29 -5.26
CA PHE A 226 -20.12 -1.26 -6.19
C PHE A 226 -20.66 -2.52 -5.47
N PHE A 227 -21.33 -3.40 -6.22
CA PHE A 227 -21.86 -4.66 -5.70
C PHE A 227 -20.74 -5.55 -5.12
N GLY A 228 -20.72 -5.71 -3.79
CA GLY A 228 -19.70 -6.49 -3.09
C GLY A 228 -18.43 -5.71 -2.76
N TYR A 229 -18.38 -4.39 -2.98
CA TYR A 229 -17.31 -3.51 -2.51
C TYR A 229 -17.04 -3.73 -1.02
N ASP A 230 -18.11 -3.72 -0.23
CA ASP A 230 -18.05 -3.77 1.24
C ASP A 230 -17.98 -5.16 1.84
N LEU A 231 -17.64 -6.19 1.06
CA LEU A 231 -17.43 -7.55 1.60
C LEU A 231 -16.42 -7.52 2.76
N GLN A 232 -15.28 -6.89 2.52
CA GLN A 232 -14.24 -6.79 3.52
C GLN A 232 -14.57 -5.77 4.61
N ASP A 233 -15.31 -4.71 4.29
CA ASP A 233 -15.62 -3.66 5.25
C ASP A 233 -16.66 -4.13 6.27
N GLN A 234 -17.65 -4.94 5.86
CA GLN A 234 -18.60 -5.57 6.78
C GLN A 234 -17.93 -6.63 7.68
N CYS A 235 -16.88 -7.31 7.18
CA CYS A 235 -16.07 -8.21 8.01
C CYS A 235 -15.02 -7.47 8.85
N GLY A 236 -14.67 -6.24 8.46
CA GLY A 236 -13.47 -5.53 8.91
C GLY A 236 -13.45 -5.31 10.41
N SER A 237 -14.50 -4.68 10.96
CA SER A 237 -14.60 -4.37 12.38
C SER A 237 -14.45 -5.60 13.29
N ALA A 238 -14.94 -6.77 12.86
CA ALA A 238 -14.81 -8.02 13.61
C ALA A 238 -13.40 -8.63 13.49
N ASN A 239 -12.74 -8.45 12.34
CA ASN A 239 -11.49 -9.12 12.02
C ASN A 239 -10.23 -8.28 12.31
N THR A 240 -10.34 -6.96 12.52
CA THR A 240 -9.16 -6.12 12.80
C THR A 240 -8.39 -6.57 14.04
N LEU A 241 -9.12 -6.97 15.09
CA LEU A 241 -8.54 -7.45 16.36
C LEU A 241 -8.83 -8.92 16.65
N SER A 242 -9.30 -9.68 15.65
CA SER A 242 -9.45 -11.12 15.78
C SER A 242 -8.08 -11.77 16.00
N VAL A 243 -8.09 -12.92 16.66
CA VAL A 243 -6.91 -13.78 16.86
C VAL A 243 -7.14 -15.17 16.28
N ARG A 244 -8.24 -15.36 15.52
CA ARG A 244 -8.58 -16.63 14.89
C ARG A 244 -7.69 -16.89 13.66
N PRO A 245 -7.47 -18.17 13.28
CA PRO A 245 -6.41 -18.55 12.35
C PRO A 245 -6.39 -17.85 10.99
N ASP A 246 -7.55 -17.57 10.41
CA ASP A 246 -7.71 -16.96 9.08
C ASP A 246 -8.35 -15.56 9.12
N GLU A 247 -8.39 -14.95 10.31
CA GLU A 247 -8.92 -13.60 10.54
C GLU A 247 -7.89 -12.70 11.22
N GLY A 248 -7.22 -13.21 12.26
CA GLY A 248 -6.29 -12.45 13.06
C GLY A 248 -4.95 -12.29 12.38
N CYS A 249 -4.62 -11.07 11.98
CA CYS A 249 -3.30 -10.70 11.48
C CYS A 249 -3.07 -9.21 11.74
N ILE A 250 -1.87 -8.82 12.17
CA ILE A 250 -1.50 -7.39 12.24
C ILE A 250 -1.37 -6.84 10.82
N GLY A 251 -1.73 -5.57 10.62
CA GLY A 251 -1.86 -4.97 9.29
C GLY A 251 -0.64 -5.15 8.39
N GLU A 252 0.57 -5.10 8.95
CA GLU A 252 1.86 -5.24 8.26
C GLU A 252 1.98 -6.58 7.51
N PHE A 253 1.47 -7.66 8.10
CA PHE A 253 1.51 -9.01 7.52
C PHE A 253 0.26 -9.36 6.70
N ARG A 254 -0.75 -8.48 6.65
CA ARG A 254 -1.86 -8.62 5.70
C ARG A 254 -1.36 -8.32 4.29
N GLY A 255 -2.20 -8.60 3.31
CA GLY A 255 -1.89 -8.37 1.90
C GLY A 255 -3.07 -8.77 1.02
N PRO A 256 -2.93 -8.75 -0.31
CA PRO A 256 -3.98 -9.17 -1.22
C PRO A 256 -4.41 -10.64 -1.09
N ASN A 257 -3.68 -11.46 -0.33
CA ASN A 257 -4.06 -12.84 -0.05
C ASN A 257 -4.76 -13.03 1.31
N TYR A 258 -4.85 -12.00 2.16
CA TYR A 258 -5.69 -12.04 3.35
C TYR A 258 -7.14 -12.30 2.95
N PRO A 259 -7.88 -13.26 3.56
CA PRO A 259 -9.09 -13.82 2.95
C PRO A 259 -10.15 -12.79 2.52
N ASN A 260 -10.43 -11.78 3.35
CA ASN A 260 -11.42 -10.76 3.01
C ASN A 260 -10.95 -9.82 1.88
N TYR A 261 -9.65 -9.64 1.70
CA TYR A 261 -9.09 -8.61 0.80
C TYR A 261 -8.85 -9.13 -0.62
N ALA A 262 -9.10 -10.41 -0.88
CA ALA A 262 -8.56 -11.10 -2.04
C ALA A 262 -9.26 -10.85 -3.38
N MET A 263 -10.18 -9.88 -3.45
CA MET A 263 -11.13 -9.77 -4.57
C MET A 263 -11.41 -8.34 -5.03
N ASN A 264 -11.47 -7.36 -4.13
CA ASN A 264 -12.13 -6.09 -4.40
C ASN A 264 -11.14 -4.92 -4.52
N VAL A 265 -11.39 -4.03 -5.49
CA VAL A 265 -10.65 -2.78 -5.74
C VAL A 265 -10.97 -1.70 -4.70
N GLY A 266 -10.14 -0.66 -4.58
CA GLY A 266 -10.34 0.51 -3.72
C GLY A 266 -10.02 0.24 -2.25
N HIS A 267 -9.05 -0.65 -1.99
CA HIS A 267 -8.70 -1.05 -0.62
C HIS A 267 -7.21 -1.39 -0.44
N GLN A 268 -6.63 -2.22 -1.32
CA GLN A 268 -5.33 -2.84 -1.06
C GLN A 268 -4.17 -1.82 -1.03
N GLY A 269 -4.23 -0.78 -1.88
CA GLY A 269 -3.21 0.27 -1.87
C GLY A 269 -3.33 1.17 -0.65
N GLU A 270 -4.55 1.49 -0.29
CA GLU A 270 -4.92 2.30 0.86
C GLU A 270 -4.54 1.59 2.18
N TYR A 271 -4.78 0.28 2.29
CA TYR A 271 -4.34 -0.51 3.44
C TYR A 271 -2.81 -0.55 3.57
N ALA A 272 -2.09 -0.69 2.47
CA ALA A 272 -0.64 -0.63 2.51
C ALA A 272 -0.14 0.70 3.07
N ALA A 273 -0.82 1.80 2.72
CA ALA A 273 -0.50 3.12 3.26
C ALA A 273 -0.93 3.31 4.72
N ILE A 274 -2.08 2.79 5.15
CA ILE A 274 -2.53 2.82 6.55
C ILE A 274 -1.53 2.10 7.45
N VAL A 275 -1.05 0.95 6.99
CA VAL A 275 -0.02 0.17 7.65
C VAL A 275 1.31 0.92 7.69
N GLY A 276 1.77 1.50 6.57
CA GLY A 276 2.99 2.31 6.56
C GLY A 276 2.89 3.56 7.45
N SER A 277 1.72 4.19 7.47
CA SER A 277 1.43 5.41 8.22
C SER A 277 1.67 5.29 9.72
N SER A 278 1.38 4.14 10.32
CA SER A 278 1.67 3.93 11.75
C SER A 278 3.15 4.03 12.05
N HIS A 279 4.01 3.67 11.10
CA HIS A 279 5.47 3.75 11.22
C HIS A 279 6.01 5.13 10.84
N PHE A 280 5.49 5.72 9.76
CA PHE A 280 5.92 7.05 9.31
C PHE A 280 5.67 8.11 10.37
N GLY A 281 4.50 8.10 11.02
CA GLY A 281 4.20 9.02 12.12
C GLY A 281 5.14 8.86 13.32
N ARG A 282 5.70 7.66 13.52
CA ARG A 282 6.68 7.37 14.59
C ARG A 282 8.12 7.72 14.21
N GLY A 283 8.39 8.01 12.94
CA GLY A 283 9.75 8.16 12.41
C GLY A 283 10.52 6.83 12.33
N ASP A 284 9.82 5.69 12.27
CA ASP A 284 10.46 4.38 12.09
C ASP A 284 11.07 4.31 10.68
N ALA A 285 12.25 3.70 10.54
CA ALA A 285 12.98 3.65 9.27
C ALA A 285 12.44 2.61 8.27
N TRP A 286 11.55 1.72 8.71
CA TRP A 286 10.87 0.72 7.89
C TRP A 286 9.56 0.29 8.57
N THR A 287 8.70 -0.37 7.82
CA THR A 287 7.39 -0.88 8.26
C THR A 287 7.48 -2.34 8.67
N LEU A 288 8.04 -3.22 7.83
CA LEU A 288 8.10 -4.67 8.10
C LEU A 288 9.49 -5.27 7.90
N SER A 289 10.21 -4.87 6.86
CA SER A 289 11.47 -5.48 6.46
C SER A 289 12.53 -4.42 6.13
N PRO A 290 13.56 -4.24 7.00
CA PRO A 290 14.66 -3.32 6.71
C PRO A 290 15.44 -3.74 5.46
N LEU A 291 15.47 -5.04 5.14
CA LEU A 291 16.15 -5.56 3.96
C LEU A 291 15.42 -5.16 2.67
N ILE A 292 14.09 -5.15 2.67
CA ILE A 292 13.32 -4.65 1.51
C ILE A 292 13.46 -3.13 1.41
N LYS A 293 13.36 -2.39 2.52
CA LYS A 293 13.56 -0.94 2.51
C LYS A 293 14.90 -0.54 1.90
N ILE A 294 15.99 -1.20 2.31
CA ILE A 294 17.33 -0.94 1.78
C ILE A 294 17.46 -1.39 0.31
N CYS A 295 16.85 -2.52 -0.07
CA CYS A 295 16.90 -3.04 -1.44
C CYS A 295 16.35 -2.02 -2.48
N PHE A 296 15.29 -1.29 -2.11
CA PHE A 296 14.68 -0.28 -2.98
C PHE A 296 15.29 1.11 -2.83
N ALA A 297 16.23 1.31 -1.90
CA ALA A 297 17.03 2.54 -1.77
C ALA A 297 18.17 2.59 -2.81
N ASP A 298 17.88 2.18 -4.06
CA ASP A 298 18.85 2.08 -5.14
C ASP A 298 18.48 3.02 -6.30
N PRO A 299 19.23 4.11 -6.53
CA PRO A 299 18.99 5.04 -7.63
C PRO A 299 19.29 4.43 -9.02
N ALA A 300 19.87 3.23 -9.10
CA ALA A 300 20.07 2.52 -10.37
C ALA A 300 18.78 1.86 -10.91
N LEU A 301 17.74 1.73 -10.07
CA LEU A 301 16.43 1.27 -10.52
C LEU A 301 15.84 2.21 -11.58
N LYS A 302 15.09 1.66 -12.54
CA LYS A 302 14.50 2.44 -13.63
C LYS A 302 13.35 3.34 -13.20
N PHE A 303 12.68 2.95 -12.13
CA PHE A 303 11.55 3.66 -11.56
C PHE A 303 11.99 4.33 -10.26
N ASP A 304 11.71 5.63 -10.11
CA ASP A 304 11.97 6.34 -8.85
C ASP A 304 10.91 5.99 -7.80
N PHE A 305 11.23 5.02 -6.94
CA PHE A 305 10.37 4.60 -5.83
C PHE A 305 10.19 5.66 -4.74
N ALA A 306 10.91 6.78 -4.77
CA ALA A 306 10.69 7.89 -3.83
C ALA A 306 9.57 8.83 -4.27
N GLU A 307 9.21 8.84 -5.56
CA GLU A 307 8.14 9.69 -6.13
C GLU A 307 7.22 8.93 -7.10
N PRO A 308 6.58 7.81 -6.70
CA PRO A 308 5.73 7.02 -7.60
C PRO A 308 4.71 7.82 -8.40
N ARG A 309 3.98 8.75 -7.77
CA ARG A 309 2.95 9.56 -8.46
C ARG A 309 3.55 10.42 -9.58
N LYS A 310 4.75 10.94 -9.38
CA LYS A 310 5.49 11.72 -10.38
C LYS A 310 5.98 10.83 -11.53
N GLU A 311 6.44 9.61 -11.23
CA GLU A 311 6.82 8.65 -12.27
C GLU A 311 5.61 8.24 -13.12
N PHE A 312 4.41 8.14 -12.53
CA PHE A 312 3.17 7.91 -13.28
C PHE A 312 2.85 9.07 -14.22
N ALA A 313 2.99 10.31 -13.75
CA ALA A 313 2.83 11.49 -14.60
C ALA A 313 3.83 11.48 -15.78
N ARG A 314 5.10 11.16 -15.54
CA ARG A 314 6.11 10.99 -16.59
C ARG A 314 5.73 9.89 -17.59
N GLY A 315 5.20 8.78 -17.10
CA GLY A 315 4.67 7.70 -17.94
C GLY A 315 3.49 8.16 -18.81
N ALA A 316 2.54 8.90 -18.23
CA ALA A 316 1.35 9.40 -18.93
C ALA A 316 1.70 10.33 -20.10
N ILE A 317 2.72 11.17 -19.94
CA ILE A 317 3.24 12.06 -21.00
C ILE A 317 4.31 11.39 -21.88
N ARG A 318 4.56 10.09 -21.71
CA ARG A 318 5.49 9.27 -22.50
C ARG A 318 6.96 9.69 -22.40
N GLU A 319 7.36 10.21 -21.25
CA GLU A 319 8.75 10.59 -20.93
C GLU A 319 9.46 9.59 -20.00
N PHE A 320 8.77 8.52 -19.60
CA PHE A 320 9.38 7.40 -18.90
C PHE A 320 10.01 6.42 -19.92
N MET A 321 11.26 6.02 -19.67
CA MET A 321 12.00 5.09 -20.52
C MET A 321 12.12 3.72 -19.84
N PRO A 322 11.30 2.71 -20.22
CA PRO A 322 11.35 1.40 -19.61
C PRO A 322 12.62 0.62 -20.01
N ALA A 323 12.98 -0.37 -19.19
CA ALA A 323 13.92 -1.41 -19.60
C ALA A 323 13.19 -2.56 -20.32
N GLY A 324 13.94 -3.44 -20.99
CA GLY A 324 13.40 -4.66 -21.58
C GLY A 324 12.82 -4.52 -22.99
N GLU A 325 12.91 -3.34 -23.60
CA GLU A 325 12.58 -3.15 -25.02
C GLU A 325 13.41 -4.07 -25.92
N ARG A 326 12.81 -4.51 -27.02
CA ARG A 326 13.40 -5.50 -27.94
C ARG A 326 13.80 -4.90 -29.30
N SER A 327 13.78 -3.58 -29.44
CA SER A 327 14.10 -2.88 -30.70
C SER A 327 15.48 -3.26 -31.27
N LEU A 328 16.45 -3.60 -30.41
CA LEU A 328 17.79 -4.07 -30.81
C LEU A 328 17.76 -5.32 -31.72
N ILE A 329 16.77 -6.20 -31.53
CA ILE A 329 16.65 -7.48 -32.25
C ILE A 329 15.41 -7.52 -33.17
N ILE A 330 14.74 -6.37 -33.35
CA ILE A 330 13.59 -6.24 -34.23
C ILE A 330 14.06 -5.47 -35.47
N PRO A 331 13.81 -5.98 -36.69
CA PRO A 331 14.12 -5.25 -37.92
C PRO A 331 13.45 -3.86 -37.93
N ALA A 332 14.12 -2.89 -38.56
CA ALA A 332 13.48 -1.61 -38.85
C ALA A 332 12.18 -1.84 -39.63
N LYS A 333 11.11 -1.14 -39.23
CA LYS A 333 9.84 -1.11 -39.96
C LYS A 333 9.90 -0.09 -41.08
#